data_AF-A0AAV0WNK0-F1
#
_entry.id   AF-A0AAV0WNK0-F1
#
_cell.length_a   1.000
_cell.length_b   1.000
_cell.length_c   1.000
_cell.angle_alpha   90.00
_cell.angle_beta   90.00
_cell.angle_gamma   90.00
#
_symmetry.space_group_name_H-M   'P 1'
#
loop_
_entity.id
_entity.type
_entity.pdbx_description
1 polymer ?
#
loop_
_entity_poly.entity_id
_entity_poly.type
_entity_poly.pdbx_seq_one_letter_code
_entity_poly.pdbx_strand_id
1 'polypeptide(L)' 'MACDGEILVSLVEIRPSIYDFGDKDHSNRIVQDKLWEEISKEMNVDVSVCKSKWTSLRNSFARELRELKN' A
#
# COMPACT_ATOMS: atom_id res chain seq x y z
N MET A 1 3.11 -12.96 -14.76
CA MET A 1 2.86 -12.66 -13.33
C MET A 1 2.76 -11.16 -13.21
N ALA A 2 1.54 -10.65 -13.17
CA ALA A 2 1.29 -9.23 -13.02
C ALA A 2 1.20 -8.94 -11.52
N CYS A 3 1.70 -7.79 -11.07
CA CYS A 3 1.42 -7.33 -9.71
C CYS A 3 -0.08 -7.02 -9.63
N ASP A 4 -0.86 -7.96 -9.11
CA ASP A 4 -2.31 -7.84 -8.95
C ASP A 4 -2.62 -6.75 -7.94
N GLY A 5 -3.30 -5.70 -8.42
CA GLY A 5 -3.59 -4.52 -7.61
C GLY A 5 -4.51 -4.82 -6.43
N GLU A 6 -5.40 -5.80 -6.59
CA GLU A 6 -6.34 -6.23 -5.55
C GLU A 6 -5.62 -6.87 -4.37
N ILE A 7 -4.68 -7.78 -4.64
CA ILE A 7 -3.88 -8.43 -3.58
C ILE A 7 -3.04 -7.38 -2.83
N LEU A 8 -2.44 -6.45 -3.57
CA LEU A 8 -1.67 -5.35 -2.98
C LEU A 8 -2.53 -4.51 -2.02
N VAL A 9 -3.77 -4.19 -2.41
CA VAL A 9 -4.71 -3.44 -1.57
C VAL A 9 -5.06 -4.25 -0.32
N SER A 10 -5.42 -5.53 -0.44
CA SER A 10 -5.72 -6.37 0.72
C SER A 10 -4.56 -6.45 1.71
N LEU A 11 -3.32 -6.56 1.22
CA LEU A 11 -2.13 -6.62 2.06
C LEU A 11 -1.80 -5.30 2.77
N VAL A 12 -2.11 -4.16 2.14
CA VAL A 12 -1.95 -2.84 2.75
C VAL A 12 -3.10 -2.52 3.71
N GLU A 13 -4.31 -2.99 3.42
CA GLU A 13 -5.49 -2.83 4.29
C GLU A 13 -5.30 -3.50 5.65
N ILE A 14 -4.71 -4.71 5.67
CA ILE A 14 -4.36 -5.38 6.93
C ILE A 14 -3.17 -4.74 7.68
N ARG A 15 -2.48 -3.78 7.05
CA ARG A 15 -1.29 -3.09 7.57
C ARG A 15 -1.54 -1.58 7.64
N PRO A 16 -2.36 -1.11 8.59
CA PRO A 16 -2.72 0.31 8.72
C PRO A 16 -1.50 1.22 8.81
N SER A 17 -0.38 0.77 9.39
CA SER A 17 0.85 1.57 9.50
C SER A 17 1.44 2.05 8.15
N ILE A 18 1.03 1.45 7.01
CA ILE A 18 1.43 1.90 5.66
C ILE A 18 0.63 3.12 5.20
N TYR A 19 -0.67 3.20 5.51
CA TYR A 19 -1.57 4.24 4.98
C TYR A 19 -2.21 5.15 6.03
N ASP A 20 -2.22 4.72 7.30
CA ASP A 20 -2.80 5.44 8.42
C ASP A 20 -1.79 6.43 8.99
N PHE A 21 -2.04 7.71 8.75
CA PHE A 21 -1.25 8.82 9.28
C PHE A 21 -1.44 9.03 10.79
N GLY A 22 -2.43 8.39 11.41
CA GLY A 22 -2.70 8.43 12.85
C GLY A 22 -1.90 7.41 13.66
N ASP A 23 -1.25 6.44 13.00
CA ASP A 23 -0.47 5.41 13.67
C ASP A 23 0.90 5.95 14.13
N LYS A 24 1.29 5.63 15.36
CA LYS A 24 2.60 6.00 15.90
C LYS A 24 3.74 5.34 15.13
N ASP A 25 3.50 4.15 14.58
CA ASP A 25 4.44 3.41 13.74
C ASP A 25 4.45 3.89 12.28
N HIS A 26 3.52 4.75 11.85
CA HIS A 26 3.61 5.39 10.54
C HIS A 26 4.84 6.30 10.43
N SER A 27 5.24 6.92 11.55
CA SER A 27 6.48 7.70 11.63
C SER A 27 7.73 6.80 11.60
N ASN A 28 7.56 5.50 11.83
CA ASN A 28 8.63 4.53 11.92
C ASN A 28 8.95 3.96 10.53
N ARG A 29 9.87 4.64 9.85
CA ARG A 29 10.33 4.25 8.51
C ARG A 29 10.86 2.81 8.44
N ILE A 30 11.38 2.29 9.55
CA ILE A 30 11.87 0.89 9.64
C ILE A 30 10.71 -0.10 9.53
N VAL A 31 9.60 0.18 10.20
CA VAL A 31 8.40 -0.67 10.16
C VAL A 31 7.78 -0.61 8.78
N GLN A 32 7.62 0.59 8.20
CA GLN A 32 7.12 0.71 6.84
C GLN A 32 7.97 -0.08 5.84
N ASP A 33 9.30 0.02 5.92
CA ASP A 33 10.17 -0.69 4.98
C ASP A 33 10.06 -2.21 5.13
N LYS A 34 10.00 -2.71 6.38
CA LYS A 34 9.73 -4.13 6.66
C LYS A 34 8.40 -4.59 6.09
N LEU A 35 7.32 -3.84 6.31
CA LEU A 35 5.99 -4.20 5.80
C LEU A 35 5.98 -4.25 4.27
N TRP A 36 6.63 -3.29 3.61
CA TRP A 36 6.80 -3.31 2.16
C TRP A 36 7.63 -4.49 1.68
N GLU A 37 8.66 -4.88 2.43
CA GLU A 37 9.50 -6.05 2.14
C GLU A 37 8.74 -7.37 2.31
N GLU A 38 7.83 -7.46 3.28
CA GLU A 38 6.93 -8.62 3.41
C GLU A 38 5.96 -8.71 2.24
N ILE A 39 5.35 -7.58 1.86
CA ILE A 39 4.43 -7.50 0.71
C ILE A 39 5.15 -7.90 -0.57
N SER A 40 6.38 -7.43 -0.77
CA SER A 40 7.19 -7.74 -1.94
C SER A 40 7.51 -9.23 -2.02
N LYS A 41 7.83 -9.86 -0.88
CA LYS A 41 8.04 -11.30 -0.75
C LYS A 41 6.78 -12.11 -1.03
N GLU A 42 5.63 -11.73 -0.46
CA GLU A 42 4.34 -12.40 -0.70
C GLU A 42 3.92 -12.31 -2.17
N MET A 43 4.09 -11.13 -2.78
CA MET A 43 3.75 -10.88 -4.18
C MET A 43 4.80 -11.41 -5.16
N ASN A 44 5.98 -11.81 -4.67
CA ASN A 44 7.14 -12.18 -5.47
C ASN A 44 7.53 -11.09 -6.51
N VAL A 45 7.44 -9.82 -6.09
CA VAL A 45 7.80 -8.67 -6.92
C VAL A 45 8.66 -7.71 -6.12
N ASP A 46 9.35 -6.80 -6.79
CA ASP A 46 10.19 -5.82 -6.10
C ASP A 46 9.37 -4.79 -5.31
N VAL A 47 9.89 -4.36 -4.17
CA VAL A 47 9.29 -3.30 -3.34
C VAL A 47 9.01 -2.04 -4.15
N SER A 48 9.91 -1.69 -5.09
CA SER A 48 9.75 -0.55 -6.00
C SER A 48 8.50 -0.68 -6.88
N VAL A 49 8.23 -1.89 -7.38
CA VAL A 49 7.06 -2.20 -8.21
C VAL A 49 5.79 -2.11 -7.37
N CYS A 50 5.79 -2.70 -6.17
CA CYS A 50 4.69 -2.57 -5.21
C CYS A 50 4.38 -1.11 -4.87
N LYS A 51 5.39 -0.31 -4.51
CA LYS A 51 5.23 1.11 -4.17
C LYS A 51 4.68 1.93 -5.33
N SER A 52 5.16 1.68 -6.55
CA SER A 52 4.67 2.35 -7.76
C SER A 52 3.22 1.98 -8.04
N LYS A 53 2.89 0.69 -7.98
CA LYS A 53 1.51 0.19 -8.19
C LYS A 53 0.55 0.73 -7.13
N TRP A 54 0.95 0.72 -5.86
CA TRP A 54 0.20 1.30 -4.76
C TRP A 54 -0.04 2.80 -4.95
N THR A 55 0.96 3.54 -5.41
CA THR A 55 0.81 4.97 -5.69
C THR A 55 -0.25 5.21 -6.78
N SER A 56 -0.23 4.43 -7.85
CA SER A 56 -1.26 4.49 -8.90
C SER A 56 -2.65 4.14 -8.35
N LEU A 57 -2.77 3.06 -7.57
CA LEU A 57 -4.02 2.64 -6.94
C LEU A 57 -4.56 3.69 -5.98
N ARG A 58 -3.71 4.22 -5.09
CA ARG A 58 -4.08 5.27 -4.14
C ARG A 58 -4.55 6.53 -4.86
N ASN A 59 -3.92 6.90 -5.99
CA ASN A 59 -4.38 8.05 -6.77
C ASN A 59 -5.77 7.81 -7.39
N SER A 60 -5.99 6.63 -7.97
CA SER A 60 -7.32 6.24 -8.49
C SER A 60 -8.37 6.19 -7.38
N PHE A 61 -8.03 5.56 -6.24
CA PHE A 61 -8.90 5.46 -5.08
C PHE A 61 -9.17 6.81 -4.43
N ALA A 62 -8.18 7.70 -4.30
CA ALA A 62 -8.39 9.05 -3.78
C ALA A 62 -9.33 9.87 -4.66
N ARG A 63 -9.25 9.69 -5.99
CA ARG A 63 -10.19 10.29 -6.93
C ARG A 63 -11.60 9.73 -6.72
N GLU A 64 -11.75 8.40 -6.69
CA GLU A 64 -13.04 7.76 -6.45
C GLU A 64 -13.63 8.10 -5.09
N LEU A 65 -12.84 8.08 -4.01
CA LEU A 65 -13.28 8.44 -2.65
C LEU A 65 -13.77 9.88 -2.56
N ARG A 66 -13.20 10.79 -3.36
CA ARG A 66 -13.62 12.19 -3.42
C ARG A 66 -14.97 12.33 -4.12
N GLU A 67 -15.22 11.54 -5.16
CA GLU A 67 -16.51 11.45 -5.86
C GLU A 67 -17.57 10.74 -5.00
N LEU A 68 -17.19 9.70 -4.24
CA LEU A 68 -18.09 8.93 -3.37
C LEU A 68 -18.57 9.72 -2.13
N LYS A 69 -17.87 10.80 -1.76
CA LYS A 69 -18.26 11.70 -0.66
C LYS A 69 -19.10 12.91 -1.13
N ASN A 70 -19.47 12.98 -2.41
CA ASN A 70 -20.27 14.07 -2.98
C ASN A 70 -21.66 13.61 -3.42
#